data_AF-A0A8T6YFM4-F1
#
_entry.id   AF-A0A8T6YFM4-F1
#
_cell.length_a   1.000
_cell.length_b   1.000
_cell.length_c   1.000
_cell.angle_alpha   90.00
_cell.angle_beta   90.00
_cell.angle_gamma   90.00
#
_symmetry.space_group_name_H-M   'P 1'
#
loop_
_entity.id
_entity.type
_entity.pdbx_description
1 polymer ?
#
loop_
_entity_poly.entity_id
_entity_poly.type
_entity_poly.pdbx_seq_one_letter_code
_entity_poly.pdbx_strand_id
1 'polypeptide(L)'
;MEIYKHAHKLNEIVMVRMKVLIYIVSILLFSIITGTAAGKTLINGTNIYITTGEPMGLEQGYVLVAKSVSNDGSVWLQLIDDDKIVKSEIVRDYGYFMYNKTNTTILSIKIEKIYSGSVENLVALSVYQVPDPDKPVPDRTKIRENPEDPGNDSSLPRVVSRSEVALWPLGIALIVILFYALRKLW
;
A
#
# COMPACT_ATOMS: atom_id res chain seq x y z
N MET A 1 37.53 55.74 16.91
CA MET A 1 37.38 54.51 16.08
C MET A 1 36.96 53.29 16.89
N GLU A 2 36.32 53.47 18.06
CA GLU A 2 35.89 52.36 18.96
C GLU A 2 34.39 52.01 18.79
N ILE A 3 33.56 53.02 18.52
CA ILE A 3 32.09 52.87 18.41
C ILE A 3 31.69 52.00 17.21
N TYR A 4 32.40 52.11 16.08
CA TYR A 4 32.14 51.30 14.88
C TYR A 4 32.43 49.81 15.09
N LYS A 5 33.44 49.48 15.90
CA LYS A 5 33.81 48.09 16.21
C LYS A 5 32.75 47.41 17.08
N HIS A 6 32.14 48.18 17.99
CA HIS A 6 31.09 47.66 18.87
C HIS A 6 29.76 47.46 18.12
N ALA A 7 29.40 48.36 17.21
CA ALA A 7 28.22 48.24 16.35
C ALA A 7 28.32 47.07 15.37
N HIS A 8 29.49 46.85 14.77
CA HIS A 8 29.73 45.71 13.87
C HIS A 8 29.59 44.36 14.60
N LYS A 9 30.19 44.25 15.80
CA LYS A 9 30.11 43.04 16.63
C LYS A 9 28.68 42.75 17.10
N LEU A 10 27.88 43.78 17.37
CA LEU A 10 26.47 43.63 17.73
C LEU A 10 25.64 43.08 16.57
N ASN A 11 25.87 43.57 15.34
CA ASN A 11 25.17 43.10 14.13
C ASN A 11 25.53 41.65 13.78
N GLU A 12 26.78 41.23 13.98
CA GLU A 12 27.17 39.83 13.78
C GLU A 12 26.46 38.88 14.76
N ILE A 13 26.35 39.25 16.04
CA ILE A 13 25.65 38.44 17.05
C ILE A 13 24.15 38.32 16.71
N VAL A 14 23.53 39.42 16.26
CA VAL A 14 22.12 39.42 15.83
C VAL A 14 21.92 38.55 14.59
N MET A 15 22.80 38.63 13.60
CA MET A 15 22.74 37.80 12.40
C MET A 15 22.94 36.30 12.68
N VAL A 16 23.87 35.95 13.58
CA VAL A 16 24.10 34.54 13.97
C VAL A 16 22.88 33.99 14.71
N ARG A 17 22.29 34.74 15.65
CA ARG A 17 21.08 34.33 16.36
C ARG A 17 19.88 34.14 15.42
N MET A 18 19.73 35.02 14.44
CA MET A 18 18.64 34.93 13.46
C MET A 18 18.81 33.71 12.54
N LYS A 19 20.04 33.37 12.14
CA LYS A 19 20.34 32.15 11.35
C LYS A 19 20.07 30.87 12.14
N VAL A 20 20.43 30.81 13.41
CA VAL A 20 20.15 29.66 14.29
C VAL A 20 18.65 29.47 14.47
N LEU A 21 17.90 30.56 14.67
CA LEU A 21 16.44 30.52 14.80
C LEU A 21 15.76 29.98 13.52
N ILE A 22 16.19 30.45 12.34
CA ILE A 22 15.71 29.96 11.05
C ILE A 22 16.00 28.46 10.88
N TYR A 23 17.18 28.01 11.31
CA TYR A 23 17.55 26.60 11.22
C TYR A 23 16.69 25.71 12.12
N ILE A 24 16.40 26.14 13.35
CA ILE A 24 15.53 25.43 14.29
C ILE A 24 14.09 25.37 13.78
N VAL A 25 13.57 26.47 13.23
CA VAL A 25 12.21 26.51 12.63
C VAL A 25 12.13 25.61 11.40
N SER A 26 13.18 25.55 10.57
CA SER A 26 13.24 24.64 9.43
C SER A 26 13.21 23.17 9.84
N ILE A 27 13.94 22.79 10.91
CA ILE A 27 13.92 21.42 11.46
C ILE A 27 12.54 21.06 12.03
N LEU A 28 11.88 21.99 12.72
CA LEU A 28 10.53 21.79 13.27
C LEU A 28 9.48 21.64 12.16
N LEU A 29 9.60 22.39 11.06
CA LEU A 29 8.69 22.29 9.91
C LEU A 29 8.86 20.98 9.13
N PHE A 30 10.06 20.40 9.10
CA PHE A 30 10.29 19.06 8.51
C PHE A 30 9.74 17.91 9.36
N SER A 31 9.38 18.15 10.62
CA SER A 31 8.91 17.09 11.54
C SER A 31 7.42 16.78 11.42
N ILE A 32 6.67 17.45 10.53
CA ILE A 32 5.22 17.26 10.37
C ILE A 32 4.87 16.51 9.08
N ILE A 33 5.53 15.40 8.73
CA ILE A 33 4.96 14.46 7.75
C ILE A 33 5.38 13.02 8.06
N THR A 34 4.87 12.43 9.13
CA THR A 34 4.74 10.96 9.21
C THR A 34 3.44 10.57 9.91
N GLY A 35 2.32 11.08 9.39
CA GLY A 35 1.00 10.50 9.64
C GLY A 35 0.69 9.44 8.60
N THR A 36 1.44 8.32 8.54
CA THR A 36 0.93 7.15 7.83
C THR A 36 -0.06 6.48 8.77
N ALA A 37 -1.34 6.85 8.66
CA ALA A 37 -2.39 6.01 9.18
C ALA A 37 -2.26 4.67 8.43
N ALA A 38 -1.60 3.70 9.05
CA ALA A 38 -1.55 2.34 8.55
C ALA A 38 -2.99 1.81 8.60
N GLY A 39 -3.73 2.06 7.51
CA GLY A 39 -5.02 1.43 7.30
C GLY A 39 -4.79 -0.07 7.46
N LYS A 40 -5.45 -0.67 8.44
CA LYS A 40 -5.38 -2.12 8.68
C LYS A 40 -5.77 -2.79 7.37
N THR A 41 -4.89 -3.53 6.71
CA THR A 41 -5.24 -4.28 5.50
C THR A 41 -5.80 -5.64 5.90
N LEU A 42 -6.81 -6.12 5.17
CA LEU A 42 -7.40 -7.45 5.34
C LEU A 42 -6.82 -8.44 4.33
N ILE A 43 -6.81 -8.07 3.06
CA ILE A 43 -6.20 -8.86 1.98
C ILE A 43 -5.17 -8.00 1.27
N ASN A 44 -3.97 -8.55 1.09
CA ASN A 44 -2.94 -8.03 0.20
C ASN A 44 -2.35 -9.20 -0.58
N GLY A 45 -3.12 -9.71 -1.54
CA GLY A 45 -2.79 -10.90 -2.31
C GLY A 45 -2.45 -10.55 -3.73
N THR A 46 -1.42 -11.19 -4.27
CA THR A 46 -1.05 -11.13 -5.69
C THR A 46 -1.10 -12.54 -6.28
N ASN A 47 -1.27 -12.65 -7.60
CA ASN A 47 -1.33 -13.94 -8.31
C ASN A 47 -2.43 -14.88 -7.77
N ILE A 48 -3.59 -14.31 -7.42
CA ILE A 48 -4.78 -15.10 -7.10
C ILE A 48 -5.43 -15.48 -8.43
N TYR A 49 -5.89 -16.72 -8.55
CA TYR A 49 -6.54 -17.23 -9.75
C TYR A 49 -7.99 -17.55 -9.44
N ILE A 50 -8.90 -17.08 -10.29
CA ILE A 50 -10.32 -17.42 -10.24
C ILE A 50 -10.78 -18.00 -11.56
N THR A 51 -11.66 -18.99 -11.50
CA THR A 51 -12.32 -19.58 -12.65
C THR A 51 -13.62 -18.84 -12.93
N THR A 52 -13.99 -18.67 -14.20
CA THR A 52 -15.30 -18.11 -14.54
C THR A 52 -16.43 -18.98 -14.01
N GLY A 53 -17.39 -18.36 -13.32
CA GLY A 53 -18.55 -19.02 -12.72
C GLY A 53 -18.35 -19.44 -11.25
N GLU A 54 -17.10 -19.57 -10.78
CA GLU A 54 -16.81 -19.98 -9.42
C GLU A 54 -16.76 -18.77 -8.46
N PRO A 55 -17.44 -18.84 -7.29
CA PRO A 55 -17.37 -17.79 -6.30
C PRO A 55 -16.07 -17.85 -5.49
N MET A 56 -15.40 -16.70 -5.36
CA MET A 56 -14.27 -16.51 -4.48
C MET A 56 -14.71 -15.73 -3.23
N GLY A 57 -14.60 -16.36 -2.06
CA GLY A 57 -14.83 -15.67 -0.78
C GLY A 57 -13.74 -14.64 -0.48
N LEU A 58 -14.18 -13.46 -0.05
CA LEU A 58 -13.35 -12.38 0.46
C LEU A 58 -13.65 -12.16 1.96
N GLU A 59 -12.90 -11.27 2.61
CA GLU A 59 -13.10 -10.98 4.03
C GLU A 59 -14.43 -10.24 4.27
N GLN A 60 -14.98 -10.37 5.48
CA GLN A 60 -16.24 -9.72 5.89
C GLN A 60 -17.48 -10.11 5.07
N GLY A 61 -17.48 -11.30 4.46
CA GLY A 61 -18.66 -11.88 3.79
C GLY A 61 -18.84 -11.46 2.33
N TYR A 62 -17.91 -10.67 1.79
CA TYR A 62 -17.89 -10.33 0.38
C TYR A 62 -17.59 -11.57 -0.48
N VAL A 63 -18.21 -11.66 -1.66
CA VAL A 63 -17.95 -12.73 -2.63
C VAL A 63 -17.70 -12.12 -4.00
N LEU A 64 -16.60 -12.51 -4.65
CA LEU A 64 -16.25 -12.11 -6.00
C LEU A 64 -16.57 -13.24 -6.98
N VAL A 65 -17.20 -12.90 -8.11
CA VAL A 65 -17.49 -13.86 -9.19
C VAL A 65 -17.05 -13.27 -10.53
N ALA A 66 -16.23 -14.02 -11.27
CA ALA A 66 -16.02 -13.76 -12.70
C ALA A 66 -17.15 -14.42 -13.50
N LYS A 67 -18.10 -13.64 -14.01
CA LYS A 67 -19.26 -14.17 -14.73
C LYS A 67 -18.88 -14.73 -16.09
N SER A 68 -18.01 -14.03 -16.81
CA SER A 68 -17.59 -14.41 -18.15
C SER A 68 -16.33 -13.65 -18.54
N VAL A 69 -15.59 -14.23 -19.49
CA VAL A 69 -14.53 -13.55 -20.23
C VAL A 69 -15.00 -13.37 -21.67
N SER A 70 -14.83 -12.16 -22.18
CA SER A 70 -15.14 -11.79 -23.57
C SER A 70 -13.95 -12.08 -24.48
N ASN A 71 -14.23 -12.28 -25.77
CA ASN A 71 -13.21 -12.53 -26.80
C ASN A 71 -12.18 -11.41 -26.95
N ASP A 72 -12.52 -10.19 -26.51
CA ASP A 72 -11.63 -9.03 -26.53
C ASP A 72 -10.68 -8.95 -25.31
N GLY A 73 -10.68 -9.97 -24.44
CA GLY A 73 -9.86 -9.99 -23.22
C GLY A 73 -10.42 -9.11 -22.11
N SER A 74 -11.73 -8.88 -22.09
CA SER A 74 -12.43 -8.25 -20.96
C SER A 74 -13.06 -9.29 -20.05
N VAL A 75 -13.05 -9.07 -18.73
CA VAL A 75 -13.73 -9.92 -17.75
C VAL A 75 -14.93 -9.18 -17.15
N TRP A 76 -16.07 -9.86 -17.06
CA TRP A 76 -17.22 -9.37 -16.31
C TRP A 76 -17.12 -9.86 -14.86
N LEU A 77 -16.91 -8.93 -13.93
CA LEU A 77 -16.84 -9.20 -12.49
C LEU A 77 -18.11 -8.74 -11.77
N GLN A 78 -18.52 -9.52 -10.78
CA GLN A 78 -19.57 -9.17 -9.83
C GLN A 78 -19.04 -9.30 -8.40
N LEU A 79 -19.31 -8.27 -7.60
CA LEU A 79 -19.12 -8.29 -6.15
C LEU A 79 -20.47 -8.44 -5.48
N ILE A 80 -20.58 -9.44 -4.62
CA ILE A 80 -21.77 -9.79 -3.88
C ILE A 80 -21.52 -9.55 -2.40
N ASP A 81 -22.51 -8.99 -1.72
CA ASP A 81 -22.55 -8.79 -0.28
C ASP A 81 -23.94 -9.17 0.24
N ASP A 82 -24.02 -10.07 1.22
CA ASP A 82 -25.28 -10.61 1.76
C ASP A 82 -26.29 -11.00 0.66
N ASP A 83 -25.84 -11.84 -0.29
CA ASP A 83 -26.56 -12.32 -1.47
C ASP A 83 -27.03 -11.25 -2.48
N LYS A 84 -26.60 -9.99 -2.31
CA LYS A 84 -26.93 -8.88 -3.23
C LYS A 84 -25.72 -8.47 -4.04
N ILE A 85 -25.91 -8.28 -5.34
CA ILE A 85 -24.89 -7.71 -6.21
C ILE A 85 -24.72 -6.23 -5.85
N VAL A 86 -23.63 -5.88 -5.18
CA VAL A 86 -23.30 -4.51 -4.78
C VAL A 86 -22.49 -3.77 -5.83
N LYS A 87 -21.80 -4.50 -6.71
CA LYS A 87 -21.11 -3.92 -7.87
C LYS A 87 -20.98 -4.95 -8.98
N SER A 88 -21.10 -4.50 -10.23
CA SER A 88 -20.96 -5.31 -11.43
C SER A 88 -20.31 -4.47 -12.53
N GLU A 89 -19.21 -4.94 -13.11
CA GLU A 89 -18.43 -4.16 -14.07
C GLU A 89 -17.67 -5.07 -15.04
N ILE A 90 -17.47 -4.60 -16.27
CA ILE A 90 -16.61 -5.25 -17.26
C ILE A 90 -15.26 -4.54 -17.23
N VAL A 91 -14.20 -5.29 -16.95
CA VAL A 91 -12.84 -4.77 -16.78
C VAL A 91 -11.92 -5.40 -17.80
N ARG A 92 -11.12 -4.58 -18.49
CA ARG A 92 -10.12 -5.05 -19.44
C ARG A 92 -8.87 -5.56 -18.73
N ASP A 93 -8.04 -6.29 -19.46
CA ASP A 93 -6.72 -6.69 -18.98
C ASP A 93 -5.92 -5.49 -18.45
N TYR A 94 -5.19 -5.68 -17.35
CA TYR A 94 -4.52 -4.62 -16.58
C TYR A 94 -5.41 -3.53 -15.97
N GLY A 95 -6.73 -3.64 -16.10
CA GLY A 95 -7.71 -2.74 -15.51
C GLY A 95 -7.96 -2.98 -14.02
N TYR A 96 -8.73 -2.07 -13.41
CA TYR A 96 -9.09 -2.13 -12.00
C TYR A 96 -10.59 -2.25 -11.81
N PHE A 97 -10.99 -3.17 -10.94
CA PHE A 97 -12.32 -3.23 -10.35
C PHE A 97 -12.24 -2.65 -8.93
N MET A 98 -12.85 -1.49 -8.71
CA MET A 98 -12.79 -0.79 -7.42
C MET A 98 -14.17 -0.64 -6.79
N TYR A 99 -14.33 -1.10 -5.56
CA TYR A 99 -15.54 -0.87 -4.76
C TYR A 99 -15.26 0.16 -3.68
N ASN A 100 -15.94 1.30 -3.78
CA ASN A 100 -15.81 2.43 -2.87
C ASN A 100 -17.07 2.53 -2.01
N LYS A 101 -16.89 2.74 -0.71
CA LYS A 101 -17.95 3.15 0.21
C LYS A 101 -17.55 4.46 0.86
N THR A 102 -18.47 5.41 0.86
CA THR A 102 -18.27 6.75 1.43
C THR A 102 -17.02 7.40 0.85
N ASN A 103 -15.89 7.37 1.58
CA ASN A 103 -14.61 7.98 1.20
C ASN A 103 -13.44 6.97 1.23
N THR A 104 -13.74 5.67 1.14
CA THR A 104 -12.71 4.62 1.22
C THR A 104 -12.95 3.56 0.15
N THR A 105 -11.89 3.19 -0.55
CA THR A 105 -11.87 2.01 -1.41
C THR A 105 -11.76 0.78 -0.53
N ILE A 106 -12.88 0.08 -0.34
CA ILE A 106 -12.97 -1.14 0.46
C ILE A 106 -12.27 -2.29 -0.25
N LEU A 107 -12.43 -2.38 -1.57
CA LEU A 107 -11.87 -3.42 -2.40
C LEU A 107 -11.27 -2.82 -3.68
N SER A 108 -10.03 -3.18 -3.98
CA SER A 108 -9.36 -2.89 -5.24
C SER A 108 -8.83 -4.19 -5.81
N ILE A 109 -9.30 -4.56 -7.00
CA ILE A 109 -8.86 -5.74 -7.72
C ILE A 109 -8.22 -5.28 -9.02
N LYS A 110 -6.97 -5.68 -9.23
CA LYS A 110 -6.28 -5.47 -10.50
C LYS A 110 -6.32 -6.77 -11.30
N ILE A 111 -6.73 -6.68 -12.57
CA ILE A 111 -6.61 -7.80 -13.50
C ILE A 111 -5.15 -7.87 -13.94
N GLU A 112 -4.48 -8.98 -13.68
CA GLU A 112 -3.08 -9.15 -14.06
C GLU A 112 -2.96 -9.84 -15.41
N LYS A 113 -3.79 -10.85 -15.64
CA LYS A 113 -3.83 -11.60 -16.89
C LYS A 113 -5.10 -12.43 -17.00
N ILE A 114 -5.56 -12.62 -18.24
CA ILE A 114 -6.64 -13.55 -18.56
C ILE A 114 -6.09 -14.69 -19.41
N TYR A 115 -6.42 -15.92 -19.03
CA TYR A 115 -6.06 -17.13 -19.73
C TYR A 115 -7.32 -17.76 -20.30
N SER A 116 -7.42 -17.78 -21.63
CA SER A 116 -8.52 -18.42 -22.33
C SER A 116 -8.22 -19.89 -22.58
N GLY A 117 -8.94 -20.77 -21.90
CA GLY A 117 -8.90 -22.22 -22.13
C GLY A 117 -10.02 -22.67 -23.06
N SER A 118 -9.94 -23.92 -23.52
CA SER A 118 -10.97 -24.54 -24.38
C SER A 118 -12.25 -24.90 -23.63
N VAL A 119 -12.18 -25.05 -22.32
CA VAL A 119 -13.31 -25.42 -21.45
C VAL A 119 -13.63 -24.29 -20.48
N GLU A 120 -12.62 -23.71 -19.84
CA GLU A 120 -12.78 -22.67 -18.83
C GLU A 120 -11.79 -21.53 -19.04
N ASN A 121 -12.17 -20.34 -18.56
CA ASN A 121 -11.27 -19.19 -18.53
C ASN A 121 -10.77 -18.98 -17.10
N LEU A 122 -9.46 -18.77 -16.97
CA LEU A 122 -8.80 -18.48 -15.70
C LEU A 122 -8.36 -17.03 -15.68
N VAL A 123 -8.67 -16.32 -14.60
CA VAL A 123 -8.32 -14.90 -14.44
C VAL A 123 -7.35 -14.75 -13.29
N ALA A 124 -6.15 -14.26 -13.59
CA ALA A 124 -5.15 -13.90 -12.60
C ALA A 124 -5.36 -12.45 -12.14
N LEU A 125 -5.34 -12.25 -10.83
CA LEU A 125 -5.68 -10.97 -10.22
C LEU A 125 -4.85 -10.68 -8.97
N SER A 126 -4.73 -9.39 -8.65
CA SER A 126 -4.22 -8.90 -7.38
C SER A 126 -5.38 -8.30 -6.59
N VAL A 127 -5.57 -8.73 -5.34
CA VAL A 127 -6.64 -8.28 -4.45
C VAL A 127 -6.05 -7.47 -3.32
N TYR A 128 -6.57 -6.26 -3.17
CA TYR A 128 -6.34 -5.42 -2.01
C TYR A 128 -7.68 -5.11 -1.34
N GLN A 129 -7.82 -5.51 -0.07
CA GLN A 129 -9.03 -5.27 0.73
C GLN A 129 -8.67 -4.61 2.05
N VAL A 130 -9.45 -3.60 2.44
CA VAL A 130 -9.42 -2.95 3.76
C VAL A 130 -10.72 -3.24 4.52
N PRO A 131 -10.75 -3.08 5.85
CA PRO A 131 -11.94 -3.26 6.65
C PRO A 131 -13.02 -2.29 6.19
N ASP A 132 -14.17 -2.86 5.89
CA ASP A 132 -15.41 -2.12 5.77
C ASP A 132 -15.89 -1.74 7.19
N PRO A 133 -16.03 -0.43 7.49
CA PRO A 133 -16.51 0.05 8.80
C PRO A 133 -17.96 -0.34 9.09
N ASP A 134 -18.77 -0.65 8.07
CA ASP A 134 -20.17 -1.04 8.23
C ASP A 134 -20.32 -2.54 8.59
N LYS A 135 -19.22 -3.30 8.55
CA LYS A 135 -19.21 -4.75 8.74
C LYS A 135 -18.53 -5.13 10.05
N PRO A 136 -18.90 -6.27 10.66
CA PRO A 136 -18.25 -6.74 11.87
C PRO A 136 -16.74 -6.92 11.67
N VAL A 137 -15.99 -6.74 12.75
CA VAL A 137 -14.53 -6.94 12.74
C VAL A 137 -14.22 -8.37 12.31
N PRO A 138 -13.32 -8.60 11.35
CA PRO A 138 -12.95 -9.93 10.91
C PRO A 138 -12.42 -10.77 12.07
N ASP A 139 -12.96 -11.98 12.22
CA ASP A 139 -12.48 -12.94 13.19
C ASP A 139 -11.18 -13.58 12.70
N ARG A 140 -10.06 -13.14 13.28
CA ARG A 140 -8.72 -13.63 12.94
C ARG A 140 -8.35 -14.95 13.63
N THR A 141 -9.24 -15.52 14.45
CA THR A 141 -8.98 -16.78 15.16
C THR A 141 -9.41 -18.02 14.38
N LYS A 142 -10.19 -17.86 13.31
CA LYS A 142 -10.40 -18.92 12.31
C LYS A 142 -9.21 -19.00 11.38
N ILE A 143 -8.27 -19.90 11.67
CA ILE A 143 -7.27 -20.29 10.67
C ILE A 143 -8.03 -20.84 9.46
N ARG A 144 -7.80 -20.24 8.29
CA ARG A 144 -8.31 -20.73 7.00
C ARG A 144 -7.76 -22.14 6.80
N GLU A 145 -8.63 -23.15 6.90
CA GLU A 145 -8.28 -24.51 6.49
C GLU A 145 -7.90 -24.45 5.00
N ASN A 146 -6.61 -24.66 4.74
CA ASN A 146 -6.13 -24.97 3.41
C ASN A 146 -6.72 -26.34 3.03
N PRO A 147 -7.26 -26.54 1.82
CA PRO A 147 -7.66 -27.88 1.38
C PRO A 147 -6.48 -28.84 1.56
N GLU A 148 -6.74 -29.97 2.21
CA GLU A 148 -5.76 -30.98 2.63
C GLU A 148 -4.72 -31.28 1.53
N ASP A 149 -3.46 -31.01 1.84
CA ASP A 149 -2.31 -31.57 1.14
C ASP A 149 -1.93 -32.89 1.85
N PRO A 150 -2.09 -34.06 1.21
CA PRO A 150 -1.74 -35.32 1.84
C PRO A 150 -0.22 -35.53 1.77
N GLY A 151 0.47 -35.03 2.79
CA GLY A 151 1.74 -35.58 3.28
C GLY A 151 3.01 -34.88 2.77
N ASN A 152 3.68 -34.15 3.67
CA ASN A 152 4.85 -34.69 4.38
C ASN A 152 5.39 -33.69 5.40
N ASP A 153 5.74 -34.18 6.58
CA ASP A 153 6.58 -33.48 7.54
C ASP A 153 7.95 -33.15 6.91
N SER A 154 8.23 -31.86 6.68
CA SER A 154 9.54 -31.26 6.93
C SER A 154 9.51 -29.74 6.68
N SER A 155 9.83 -28.98 7.74
CA SER A 155 10.34 -27.61 7.75
C SER A 155 9.59 -26.52 6.97
N LEU A 156 9.01 -25.58 7.73
CA LEU A 156 8.46 -24.30 7.28
C LEU A 156 9.39 -23.55 6.30
N PRO A 157 8.95 -23.16 5.08
CA PRO A 157 9.59 -22.06 4.39
C PRO A 157 9.11 -20.76 5.04
N ARG A 158 10.06 -20.03 5.61
CA ARG A 158 9.86 -18.67 6.11
C ARG A 158 9.32 -17.79 4.96
N VAL A 159 8.06 -17.35 5.07
CA VAL A 159 7.50 -16.30 4.21
C VAL A 159 8.31 -15.02 4.47
N VAL A 160 9.23 -14.72 3.57
CA VAL A 160 9.97 -13.46 3.59
C VAL A 160 9.05 -12.40 3.01
N SER A 161 8.50 -11.54 3.88
CA SER A 161 7.85 -10.30 3.49
C SER A 161 8.89 -9.41 2.81
N ARG A 162 9.02 -9.51 1.49
CA ARG A 162 9.87 -8.63 0.69
C ARG A 162 9.15 -7.30 0.45
N SER A 163 9.10 -6.48 1.49
CA SER A 163 8.80 -5.05 1.39
C SER A 163 9.81 -4.27 2.24
N GLU A 164 11.09 -4.45 1.94
CA GLU A 164 12.11 -3.45 2.23
C GLU A 164 12.50 -2.81 0.91
N VAL A 165 11.75 -1.80 0.49
CA VAL A 165 12.33 -0.79 -0.41
C VAL A 165 13.32 -0.03 0.47
N ALA A 166 14.57 -0.46 0.40
CA ALA A 166 15.70 0.10 1.11
C ALA A 166 15.77 1.63 0.95
N LEU A 167 15.32 2.36 1.96
CA LEU A 167 15.54 3.81 2.10
C LEU A 167 16.98 4.16 2.57
N TRP A 168 17.81 3.14 2.78
CA TRP A 168 19.21 3.24 3.15
C TRP A 168 20.05 4.21 2.28
N PRO A 169 19.92 4.28 0.93
CA PRO A 169 20.77 5.16 0.14
C PRO A 169 20.46 6.65 0.38
N LEU A 170 19.22 7.01 0.73
CA LEU A 170 18.86 8.39 1.05
C LEU A 170 19.44 8.82 2.41
N GLY A 171 19.42 7.93 3.40
CA GLY A 171 20.03 8.18 4.70
C GLY A 171 21.55 8.38 4.60
N ILE A 172 22.23 7.53 3.81
CA ILE A 172 23.68 7.64 3.59
C ILE A 172 24.01 8.93 2.83
N ALA A 173 23.26 9.27 1.78
CA ALA A 173 23.46 10.53 1.05
C ALA A 173 23.31 11.75 1.96
N LEU A 174 22.32 11.76 2.86
CA LEU A 174 22.11 12.86 3.80
C LEU A 174 23.30 13.02 4.77
N ILE A 175 23.84 11.90 5.28
CA ILE A 175 25.01 11.91 6.17
C ILE A 175 26.25 12.45 5.46
N VAL A 176 26.49 12.05 4.21
CA VAL A 176 27.63 12.53 3.41
C VAL A 176 27.51 14.02 3.10
N ILE A 177 26.31 14.50 2.76
CA ILE A 177 26.06 15.93 2.52
C ILE A 177 26.29 16.74 3.80
N LEU A 178 25.80 16.25 4.94
CA LEU A 178 25.99 16.91 6.23
C LEU A 178 27.47 16.98 6.63
N PHE A 179 28.22 15.90 6.44
CA PHE A 179 29.66 15.86 6.70
C PHE A 179 30.42 16.87 5.83
N TYR A 180 30.09 16.97 4.53
CA TYR A 180 30.72 17.93 3.63
C TYR A 180 30.38 19.38 3.96
N ALA A 181 29.13 19.66 4.37
CA ALA A 181 28.73 20.99 4.81
C ALA A 181 29.51 21.42 6.07
N LEU A 182 29.63 20.51 7.06
CA LEU A 182 30.39 20.74 8.29
C LEU A 182 31.88 20.97 8.01
N ARG A 183 32.48 20.17 7.12
CA ARG A 183 33.89 20.33 6.72
C ARG A 183 34.17 21.64 6.00
N LYS A 184 33.19 22.21 5.28
CA LYS A 184 33.34 23.48 4.57
C LYS A 184 33.22 24.72 5.49
N LEU A 185 32.72 24.53 6.71
CA LEU A 185 32.50 25.57 7.72
C LEU A 185 33.67 25.71 8.72
N TRP A 186 34.69 24.84 8.63
CA TRP A 186 35.96 24.91 9.35
C TRP A 186 37.11 25.09 8.34
#